data_AF-A0AAU7XXU8-F1
#
_entry.id   AF-A0AAU7XXU8-F1
#
_cell.length_a   1.000
_cell.length_b   1.000
_cell.length_c   1.000
_cell.angle_alpha   90.00
_cell.angle_beta   90.00
_cell.angle_gamma   90.00
#
_symmetry.space_group_name_H-M   'P 1'
#
loop_
_entity.id
_entity.type
_entity.pdbx_description
1 polymer ?
#
loop_
_entity_poly.entity_id
_entity_poly.type
_entity_poly.pdbx_seq_one_letter_code
_entity_poly.pdbx_strand_id
1 'polypeptide(L)' 'MSLPSRKDISEVGTEERRFYVTAPARVVIQLQAEAAARGTDAYRLGGSVIALWVEAGCPDAITPREGGI' A
#
# COMPACT_ATOMS: atom_id res chain seq x y z
N MET A 1 -7.16 26.29 -9.38
CA MET A 1 -6.28 25.35 -8.66
C MET A 1 -5.63 24.46 -9.70
N SER A 2 -4.33 24.61 -9.98
CA SER A 2 -3.60 23.65 -10.81
C SER A 2 -3.15 22.49 -9.93
N LEU A 3 -3.42 21.26 -10.36
CA LEU A 3 -2.80 20.08 -9.75
C LEU A 3 -1.28 20.20 -9.92
N PRO A 4 -0.48 19.89 -8.89
CA PRO A 4 0.98 19.93 -9.01
C PRO A 4 1.42 18.98 -10.14
N SER A 5 2.45 19.40 -10.89
CA SER A 5 3.05 18.57 -11.92
C SER A 5 3.47 17.22 -11.34
N ARG A 6 3.18 16.14 -12.07
CA ARG A 6 3.63 14.80 -11.71
C ARG A 6 5.15 14.84 -11.67
N LYS A 7 5.75 14.78 -10.48
CA LYS A 7 7.21 14.60 -10.35
C LYS A 7 7.57 13.30 -11.05
N ASP A 8 8.63 13.33 -11.84
CA ASP A 8 9.16 12.13 -12.45
C ASP A 8 9.64 11.18 -11.34
N ILE A 9 9.43 9.87 -11.48
CA ILE A 9 9.84 8.90 -10.46
C ILE A 9 11.35 8.91 -10.25
N SER A 10 12.12 9.32 -11.27
CA SER A 10 13.56 9.51 -11.20
C SER A 10 14.01 10.69 -10.32
N GLU A 11 13.09 11.62 -10.00
CA GLU A 11 13.33 12.74 -9.07
C GLU A 11 12.86 12.45 -7.63
N VAL A 12 12.30 11.25 -7.40
CA VAL A 12 11.84 10.83 -6.08
C VAL A 12 13.00 10.20 -5.32
N GLY A 13 13.39 10.84 -4.20
CA GLY A 13 14.42 10.30 -3.31
C GLY A 13 14.05 8.94 -2.71
N THR A 14 15.04 8.23 -2.21
CA THR A 14 14.89 6.90 -1.59
C THR A 14 14.36 6.95 -0.16
N GLU A 15 13.97 8.13 0.34
CA GLU A 15 13.44 8.27 1.69
C GLU A 15 12.11 7.52 1.88
N GLU A 16 11.93 6.94 3.07
CA GLU A 16 10.65 6.39 3.48
C GLU A 16 9.61 7.52 3.57
N ARG A 17 8.52 7.38 2.82
CA ARG A 17 7.39 8.30 2.88
C ARG A 17 6.11 7.56 3.21
N ARG A 18 5.34 8.11 4.15
CA ARG A 18 3.97 7.64 4.41
C ARG A 18 3.05 8.16 3.32
N PHE A 19 2.25 7.26 2.77
CA PHE A 19 1.13 7.61 1.89
C PHE A 19 -0.15 6.95 2.40
N TYR A 20 -1.28 7.54 2.05
CA TYR A 20 -2.59 7.08 2.50
C TYR A 20 -3.20 6.16 1.45
N VAL A 21 -3.74 5.02 1.91
CA VAL A 21 -4.50 4.08 1.09
C VAL A 21 -5.91 3.93 1.65
N THR A 22 -6.89 3.79 0.76
CA THR A 22 -8.28 3.53 1.15
C THR A 22 -8.54 2.03 1.05
N ALA A 23 -9.05 1.45 2.13
CA ALA A 23 -9.44 0.04 2.19
C ALA A 23 -10.68 -0.13 3.08
N PRO A 24 -11.46 -1.23 2.93
CA PRO A 24 -12.53 -1.55 3.86
C PRO A 24 -12.00 -1.64 5.30
N ALA A 25 -12.81 -1.23 6.28
CA ALA A 25 -12.41 -1.22 7.69
C ALA A 25 -11.85 -2.57 8.18
N ARG A 26 -12.43 -3.69 7.71
CA ARG A 26 -11.94 -5.04 8.04
C ARG A 26 -10.47 -5.26 7.65
N VAL A 27 -10.04 -4.72 6.51
CA VAL A 27 -8.67 -4.88 5.99
C VAL A 27 -7.70 -4.06 6.85
N VAL A 28 -8.10 -2.85 7.25
CA VAL A 28 -7.30 -1.99 8.14
C VAL A 28 -7.08 -2.70 9.48
N ILE A 29 -8.13 -3.27 10.07
CA ILE A 29 -8.04 -3.98 11.35
C ILE A 29 -7.16 -5.23 11.22
N GLN A 30 -7.31 -6.01 10.15
CA GLN A 30 -6.48 -7.19 9.90
C GLN A 30 -5.00 -6.81 9.74
N LEU A 31 -4.69 -5.74 9.00
CA LEU A 31 -3.33 -5.24 8.84
C LEU A 31 -2.72 -4.80 10.18
N GLN A 32 -3.50 -4.12 11.02
CA GLN A 32 -3.06 -3.69 12.35
C GLN A 32 -2.76 -4.88 13.26
N ALA A 33 -3.61 -5.92 13.25
CA ALA A 33 -3.40 -7.14 14.02
C ALA A 33 -2.13 -7.87 13.58
N GLU A 34 -1.91 -7.99 12.26
CA GLU A 34 -0.72 -8.62 11.69
C GLU A 34 0.56 -7.84 12.03
N ALA A 35 0.51 -6.51 11.94
CA ALA A 35 1.62 -5.65 12.30
C ALA A 35 2.00 -5.82 13.79
N ALA A 36 1.00 -5.85 14.68
CA ALA A 36 1.20 -6.08 16.10
C ALA A 36 1.83 -7.45 16.37
N ALA A 37 1.34 -8.52 15.72
CA ALA A 37 1.89 -9.86 15.85
C ALA A 37 3.36 -9.97 15.41
N ARG A 38 3.77 -9.13 14.45
CA ARG A 38 5.14 -9.05 13.91
C ARG A 38 6.04 -8.04 14.62
N GLY A 39 5.53 -7.31 15.61
CA GLY A 39 6.29 -6.27 16.31
C GLY A 39 6.66 -5.07 15.42
N THR A 40 5.86 -4.77 14.41
CA THR A 40 6.04 -3.61 13.52
C THR A 40 4.80 -2.72 13.50
N ASP A 41 4.90 -1.53 12.92
CA ASP A 41 3.75 -0.67 12.67
C ASP A 41 3.07 -1.00 11.33
N ALA A 42 1.77 -0.67 11.24
CA ALA A 42 0.96 -0.96 10.06
C ALA A 42 1.40 -0.18 8.81
N TYR A 43 2.05 0.99 8.96
CA TYR A 43 2.55 1.75 7.81
C TYR A 43 3.74 1.04 7.18
N ARG A 44 4.68 0.55 8.00
CA ARG A 44 5.82 -0.24 7.50
C ARG A 44 5.36 -1.55 6.88
N LEU A 45 4.49 -2.30 7.56
CA LEU A 45 3.99 -3.57 7.02
C LEU A 45 3.22 -3.35 5.71
N GLY A 46 2.31 -2.38 5.68
CA GLY A 46 1.56 -2.03 4.47
C GLY A 46 2.46 -1.57 3.33
N GLY A 47 3.46 -0.74 3.64
CA GLY A 47 4.47 -0.29 2.68
C GLY A 47 5.26 -1.44 2.07
N SER A 48 5.75 -2.38 2.89
CA SER A 48 6.47 -3.56 2.43
C SER A 48 5.60 -4.45 1.54
N VAL A 49 4.33 -4.67 1.90
CA VAL A 49 3.40 -5.46 1.08
C VAL A 49 3.17 -4.81 -0.29
N ILE A 50 2.98 -3.49 -0.31
CA ILE A 50 2.78 -2.74 -1.56
C ILE A 50 4.05 -2.75 -2.41
N ALA A 51 5.23 -2.57 -1.80
CA ALA A 51 6.51 -2.62 -2.50
C ALA A 51 6.71 -3.98 -3.18
N LEU A 52 6.52 -5.08 -2.44
CA LEU A 52 6.61 -6.44 -2.99
C LEU A 52 5.62 -6.66 -4.13
N TRP A 53 4.39 -6.14 -4.00
CA TRP A 53 3.39 -6.25 -5.06
C TRP A 53 3.80 -5.47 -6.33
N VAL A 54 4.30 -4.25 -6.18
CA VAL A 54 4.74 -3.42 -7.31
C VAL A 54 5.99 -4.02 -7.98
N GLU A 55 6.95 -4.51 -7.19
CA GLU A 55 8.16 -5.19 -7.69
C GLU A 55 7.85 -6.48 -8.44
N ALA A 56 6.83 -7.22 -8.02
CA ALA A 56 6.35 -8.42 -8.71
C ALA A 56 5.59 -8.12 -10.02
N GLY A 57 5.24 -6.85 -10.28
CA GLY A 57 4.40 -6.43 -11.38
C GLY A 57 2.92 -6.39 -11.00
N CYS A 58 2.26 -5.27 -11.30
CA CYS A 58 0.83 -5.13 -11.04
C CYS A 58 0.02 -5.93 -12.09
N PRO A 59 -1.00 -6.70 -11.68
CA PRO A 59 -1.89 -7.37 -12.62
C PRO A 59 -2.70 -6.36 -13.42
N ASP A 60 -2.92 -6.65 -14.71
CA ASP A 60 -3.70 -5.78 -15.61
C ASP A 60 -5.15 -5.62 -15.15
N ALA A 61 -5.68 -6.61 -14.42
CA ALA A 61 -7.01 -6.59 -13.83
C ALA A 61 -6.93 -6.79 -12.31
N ILE A 62 -7.44 -5.81 -11.56
CA ILE A 62 -7.64 -5.92 -10.11
C ILE A 62 -9.10 -6.31 -9.88
N THR A 63 -9.40 -7.60 -10.01
CA THR A 63 -10.74 -8.11 -9.69
C THR A 63 -10.80 -8.48 -8.21
N PRO A 64 -11.83 -8.04 -7.47
CA PRO A 64 -12.13 -8.63 -6.17
C PRO A 64 -12.30 -10.13 -6.37
N ARG A 65 -11.68 -10.95 -5.52
CA ARG A 65 -11.92 -12.39 -5.52
C ARG A 65 -13.43 -12.63 -5.42
N GLU A 66 -14.03 -13.24 -6.44
CA GLU A 66 -15.42 -13.67 -6.38
C GLU A 66 -15.60 -14.64 -5.21
N GLY A 67 -16.58 -14.35 -4.34
CA GLY A 67 -16.87 -15.14 -3.14
C GLY A 67 -16.34 -14.57 -1.81
N GLY A 68 -16.15 -13.25 -1.74
CA GLY A 68 -15.70 -12.55 -0.53
C GLY A 68 -16.79 -11.84 0.28
N ILE A 69 -18.03 -12.33 0.29
CA ILE A 69 -19.02 -12.34 1.40
C ILE A 69 -19.85 -13.60 1.21
#